data_AF-A0A4S1CAB4-F1
#
_entry.id   AF-A0A4S1CAB4-F1
#
_cell.length_a   1.000
_cell.length_b   1.000
_cell.length_c   1.000
_cell.angle_alpha   90.00
_cell.angle_beta   90.00
_cell.angle_gamma   90.00
#
_symmetry.space_group_name_H-M   'P 1'
#
loop_
_entity.id
_entity.type
_entity.pdbx_description
1 polymer ?
#
loop_
_entity_poly.entity_id
_entity_poly.type
_entity_poly.pdbx_seq_one_letter_code
_entity_poly.pdbx_strand_id
1 'polypeptide(L)'
;MKIWKGLFVAALLMLTAACGGGGGGSKSTTVTGVAAAGVIKGGTVKVFAPYSSATEADKKQIGATATTDATTGRYTVNLGSYTGPVIVEVFGSYTDEATNQTATIPSTAPLRAMAVTTSGTVDIAVTPLTELAARQAVTLSGGPGKKVTAANIGTANAQVSDLFKVKDIIATQPLDAGAPLAGTADQKNYTLVLAALSQVGNDPTKLATTLNTVAAGINTSGVMTDAVATSITDALDAFVTNTNNKTGITATTMPGELADIGATTVTLTMALTGTGVKSVQTDITLPANVSVETDNTGAFASGVLTNLIGGTNVSLVGSELTASSVRVIFNRADATPMPAGDIATVKFMVAPGVAVPAATAFTTANTMLKDANGAVVTGANLTLVKR
;
A
#
# COMPACT_ATOMS: atom_id res chain seq x y z
N MET A 1 40.25 -11.12 -55.72
CA MET A 1 41.16 -10.13 -55.09
C MET A 1 41.20 -8.89 -55.98
N LYS A 2 41.10 -7.68 -55.41
CA LYS A 2 41.19 -6.33 -56.04
C LYS A 2 39.96 -5.91 -56.89
N ILE A 3 38.95 -5.25 -56.33
CA ILE A 3 38.83 -3.82 -55.97
C ILE A 3 38.99 -2.89 -57.19
N TRP A 4 37.89 -2.30 -57.65
CA TRP A 4 37.94 -0.99 -58.30
C TRP A 4 36.81 -0.09 -57.81
N LYS A 5 37.20 1.04 -57.23
CA LYS A 5 36.36 2.10 -56.70
C LYS A 5 36.08 3.10 -57.80
N GLY A 6 34.88 3.67 -57.78
CA GLY A 6 34.65 5.01 -58.28
C GLY A 6 33.35 5.16 -59.04
N LEU A 7 32.32 5.69 -58.38
CA LEU A 7 31.39 6.58 -59.06
C LEU A 7 30.95 7.69 -58.11
N PHE A 8 31.37 8.90 -58.50
CA PHE A 8 30.88 10.19 -58.04
C PHE A 8 29.42 10.37 -58.47
N VAL A 9 28.53 10.75 -57.56
CA VAL A 9 27.28 11.43 -57.90
C VAL A 9 27.12 12.61 -56.96
N ALA A 10 27.25 13.80 -57.55
CA ALA A 10 26.84 15.06 -56.98
C ALA A 10 25.37 15.30 -57.36
N ALA A 11 24.53 15.72 -56.41
CA ALA A 11 23.39 16.60 -56.68
C ALA A 11 22.66 17.05 -55.40
N LEU A 12 22.37 18.35 -55.40
CA LEU A 12 21.13 18.98 -54.91
C LEU A 12 21.05 19.57 -53.49
N LEU A 13 21.46 20.84 -53.49
CA LEU A 13 20.94 22.01 -52.78
C LEU A 13 19.51 21.95 -52.19
N MET A 14 19.42 22.53 -50.99
CA MET A 14 18.34 23.33 -50.40
C MET A 14 17.00 22.66 -50.08
N LEU A 15 16.72 22.48 -48.78
CA LEU A 15 15.38 22.58 -48.20
C LEU A 15 15.46 23.07 -46.73
N THR A 16 15.03 24.32 -46.56
CA THR A 16 14.20 24.84 -45.45
C THR A 16 14.59 24.53 -44.01
N ALA A 17 15.11 25.57 -43.33
CA ALA A 17 14.89 25.79 -41.91
C ALA A 17 13.37 25.86 -41.64
N ALA A 18 12.76 24.72 -41.31
CA ALA A 18 11.41 24.67 -40.78
C ALA A 18 11.46 25.06 -39.31
N CYS A 19 10.79 26.18 -39.02
CA CYS A 19 10.42 26.66 -37.70
C CYS A 19 9.94 25.48 -36.83
N GLY A 20 10.77 25.05 -35.89
CA GLY A 20 10.41 24.12 -34.84
C GLY A 20 9.47 24.81 -33.84
N GLY A 21 8.21 24.98 -34.23
CA GLY A 21 7.13 25.37 -33.34
C GLY A 21 6.97 24.26 -32.30
N GLY A 22 7.57 24.44 -31.13
CA GLY A 22 7.35 23.61 -29.96
C GLY A 22 5.89 23.71 -29.55
N GLY A 23 5.06 22.83 -30.10
CA GLY A 23 3.68 22.64 -29.69
C GLY A 23 3.69 22.19 -28.24
N GLY A 24 3.49 23.15 -27.33
CA GLY A 24 3.23 22.88 -25.92
C GLY A 24 1.90 22.15 -25.81
N GLY A 25 1.93 20.83 -26.03
CA GLY A 25 0.79 19.97 -25.81
C GLY A 25 0.33 20.16 -24.38
N SER A 26 -0.89 20.68 -24.21
CA SER A 26 -1.53 20.80 -22.90
C SER A 26 -1.42 19.44 -22.21
N LYS A 27 -0.73 19.42 -21.06
CA LYS A 27 -0.54 18.20 -20.29
C LYS A 27 -1.93 17.66 -19.92
N SER A 28 -2.30 16.52 -20.51
CA SER A 28 -3.57 15.85 -20.23
C SER A 28 -3.39 14.92 -19.03
N THR A 29 -4.43 14.81 -18.21
CA THR A 29 -4.54 13.83 -17.13
C THR A 29 -5.52 12.75 -17.53
N THR A 30 -5.11 11.50 -17.37
CA THR A 30 -5.92 10.32 -17.62
C THR A 30 -5.92 9.46 -16.37
N VAL A 31 -7.10 9.05 -15.92
CA VAL A 31 -7.24 8.06 -14.86
C VAL A 31 -7.50 6.70 -15.49
N THR A 32 -6.75 5.69 -15.06
CA THR A 32 -6.89 4.28 -15.45
C THR A 32 -7.03 3.42 -14.22
N GLY A 33 -7.54 2.20 -14.35
CA GLY A 33 -7.57 1.26 -13.22
C GLY A 33 -8.44 0.05 -13.47
N VAL A 34 -8.59 -0.78 -12.45
CA VAL A 34 -9.48 -1.95 -12.37
C VAL A 34 -10.54 -1.67 -11.30
N ALA A 35 -11.79 -1.97 -11.61
CA ALA A 35 -12.85 -1.96 -10.61
C ALA A 35 -13.16 -3.41 -10.16
N ALA A 36 -13.07 -3.67 -8.86
CA ALA A 36 -13.20 -5.02 -8.33
C ALA A 36 -13.82 -5.07 -6.93
N ALA A 37 -14.90 -5.84 -6.80
CA ALA A 37 -15.41 -6.45 -5.57
C ALA A 37 -15.62 -7.97 -5.79
N GLY A 38 -14.77 -8.58 -6.62
CA GLY A 38 -15.15 -9.29 -7.84
C GLY A 38 -14.99 -8.39 -9.07
N VAL A 39 -14.25 -8.82 -10.09
CA VAL A 39 -14.00 -7.97 -11.28
C VAL A 39 -15.32 -7.47 -11.86
N ILE A 40 -15.53 -6.16 -11.83
CA ILE A 40 -16.77 -5.52 -12.29
C ILE A 40 -16.66 -5.38 -13.81
N LYS A 41 -17.38 -6.22 -14.55
CA LYS A 41 -17.34 -6.30 -16.02
C LYS A 41 -18.51 -5.50 -16.60
N GLY A 42 -18.24 -4.53 -17.49
CA GLY A 42 -19.28 -3.68 -18.07
C GLY A 42 -19.95 -2.71 -17.08
N GLY A 43 -19.32 -2.44 -15.94
CA GLY A 43 -19.77 -1.46 -14.96
C GLY A 43 -19.63 -0.03 -15.49
N THR A 44 -20.35 0.91 -14.87
CA THR A 44 -20.28 2.33 -15.21
C THR A 44 -19.27 3.03 -14.31
N VAL A 45 -18.41 3.87 -14.90
CA VAL A 45 -17.39 4.66 -14.20
C VAL A 45 -17.67 6.15 -14.38
N LYS A 46 -17.65 6.88 -13.27
CA LYS A 46 -17.73 8.34 -13.25
C LYS A 46 -16.61 8.92 -12.40
N VAL A 47 -16.03 10.03 -12.82
CA VAL A 47 -15.00 10.74 -12.05
C VAL A 47 -15.52 12.10 -11.67
N PHE A 48 -15.31 12.51 -10.42
CA PHE A 48 -15.79 13.78 -9.88
C PHE A 48 -14.67 14.57 -9.25
N ALA A 49 -14.83 15.90 -9.24
CA ALA A 49 -14.05 16.76 -8.37
C ALA A 49 -14.39 16.44 -6.89
N PRO A 50 -13.44 16.58 -5.95
CA PRO A 50 -13.70 16.42 -4.53
C PRO A 50 -14.63 17.52 -4.06
N TYR A 51 -15.41 17.21 -3.03
CA TYR A 51 -16.38 18.09 -2.39
C TYR A 51 -15.86 19.53 -2.17
N SER A 52 -16.56 20.53 -2.72
CA SER A 52 -16.56 21.89 -2.17
C SER A 52 -17.40 21.97 -0.88
N SER A 53 -18.40 21.08 -0.78
CA SER A 53 -19.25 20.74 0.38
C SER A 53 -19.75 19.29 0.21
N ALA A 54 -20.15 18.58 1.27
CA ALA A 54 -20.34 17.11 1.20
C ALA A 54 -21.75 16.61 0.83
N THR A 55 -22.60 17.43 0.24
CA THR A 55 -23.77 16.87 -0.44
C THR A 55 -23.34 16.26 -1.75
N GLU A 56 -23.73 15.01 -2.04
CA GLU A 56 -23.48 14.38 -3.35
C GLU A 56 -24.02 15.23 -4.51
N ALA A 57 -25.00 16.10 -4.23
CA ALA A 57 -25.55 17.09 -5.15
C ALA A 57 -24.52 18.09 -5.69
N ASP A 58 -23.40 18.31 -5.00
CA ASP A 58 -22.35 19.26 -5.40
C ASP A 58 -21.21 18.60 -6.19
N LYS A 59 -21.27 17.28 -6.42
CA LYS A 59 -20.24 16.58 -7.20
C LYS A 59 -20.28 17.06 -8.65
N LYS A 60 -19.23 17.76 -9.07
CA LYS A 60 -19.02 18.10 -10.48
C LYS A 60 -18.30 16.96 -11.18
N GLN A 61 -18.98 16.28 -12.10
CA GLN A 61 -18.34 15.27 -12.94
C GLN A 61 -17.22 15.91 -13.77
N ILE A 62 -16.08 15.24 -13.82
CA ILE A 62 -14.92 15.59 -14.63
C ILE A 62 -14.72 14.48 -15.66
N GLY A 63 -14.54 14.86 -16.92
CA GLY A 63 -14.44 13.90 -18.01
C GLY A 63 -15.78 13.24 -18.35
N ALA A 64 -15.74 12.38 -19.36
CA ALA A 64 -16.90 11.62 -19.81
C ALA A 64 -17.16 10.41 -18.89
N THR A 65 -18.41 9.94 -18.87
CA THR A 65 -18.74 8.63 -18.30
C THR A 65 -18.03 7.54 -19.12
N ALA A 66 -17.41 6.58 -18.44
CA ALA A 66 -16.78 5.43 -19.08
C ALA A 66 -17.44 4.13 -18.62
N THR A 67 -17.03 3.02 -19.23
CA THR A 67 -17.42 1.67 -18.83
C THR A 67 -16.17 0.85 -18.51
N THR A 68 -16.29 -0.09 -17.57
CA THR A 68 -15.24 -1.09 -17.39
C THR A 68 -15.26 -2.09 -18.53
N ASP A 69 -14.09 -2.58 -18.92
CA ASP A 69 -13.91 -3.60 -19.93
C ASP A 69 -14.64 -4.89 -19.53
N ALA A 70 -15.29 -5.52 -20.51
CA ALA A 70 -16.17 -6.66 -20.27
C ALA A 70 -15.44 -7.95 -19.85
N THR A 71 -14.10 -7.99 -19.97
CA THR A 71 -13.29 -9.16 -19.60
C THR A 71 -12.41 -8.88 -18.40
N THR A 72 -11.79 -7.70 -18.35
CA THR A 72 -10.72 -7.37 -17.40
C THR A 72 -11.17 -6.42 -16.29
N GLY A 73 -12.36 -5.82 -16.40
CA GLY A 73 -12.82 -4.79 -15.47
C GLY A 73 -12.00 -3.50 -15.48
N ARG A 74 -11.11 -3.33 -16.47
CA ARG A 74 -10.27 -2.14 -16.63
C ARG A 74 -11.07 -0.97 -17.17
N TYR A 75 -10.75 0.25 -16.75
CA TYR A 75 -11.39 1.46 -17.25
C TYR A 75 -10.36 2.55 -17.59
N THR A 76 -10.79 3.56 -18.34
CA THR A 76 -9.98 4.74 -18.68
C THR A 76 -10.88 5.96 -18.80
N VAL A 77 -10.53 7.06 -18.12
CA VAL A 77 -11.24 8.34 -18.19
C VAL A 77 -10.23 9.47 -18.42
N ASN A 78 -10.42 10.23 -19.50
CA ASN A 78 -9.64 11.43 -19.77
C ASN A 78 -10.25 12.63 -19.01
N LEU A 79 -9.46 13.27 -18.17
CA LEU A 79 -9.87 14.41 -17.34
C LEU A 79 -9.47 15.78 -17.96
N GLY A 80 -8.91 15.79 -19.17
CA GLY A 80 -8.38 16.98 -19.81
C GLY A 80 -7.20 17.54 -19.00
N SER A 81 -7.20 18.84 -18.73
CA SER A 81 -6.15 19.50 -17.94
C SER A 81 -6.35 19.44 -16.43
N TYR A 82 -7.37 18.71 -15.94
CA TYR A 82 -7.67 18.66 -14.52
C TYR A 82 -6.56 17.94 -13.73
N THR A 83 -6.06 18.60 -12.69
CA THR A 83 -5.15 18.02 -11.69
C THR A 83 -5.66 18.36 -10.29
N GLY A 84 -5.35 17.53 -9.31
CA GLY A 84 -5.83 17.67 -7.95
C GLY A 84 -6.59 16.43 -7.48
N PRO A 85 -7.24 16.48 -6.31
CA PRO A 85 -7.94 15.32 -5.82
C PRO A 85 -9.12 14.96 -6.72
N VAL A 86 -9.50 13.69 -6.75
CA VAL A 86 -10.64 13.15 -7.51
C VAL A 86 -11.38 12.11 -6.69
N ILE A 87 -12.66 11.89 -7.02
CA ILE A 87 -13.44 10.74 -6.56
C ILE A 87 -13.81 9.94 -7.80
N VAL A 88 -13.39 8.68 -7.87
CA VAL A 88 -13.82 7.74 -8.91
C VAL A 88 -14.92 6.87 -8.34
N GLU A 89 -16.06 6.81 -9.03
CA GLU A 89 -17.22 6.00 -8.66
C GLU A 89 -17.44 4.90 -9.68
N VAL A 90 -17.66 3.69 -9.18
CA VAL A 90 -18.02 2.53 -10.01
C VAL A 90 -19.23 1.82 -9.42
N PHE A 91 -20.16 1.46 -10.31
CA PHE A 91 -21.32 0.62 -10.01
C PHE A 91 -21.60 -0.33 -11.18
N GLY A 92 -22.27 -1.45 -10.92
CA GLY A 92 -22.46 -2.53 -11.89
C GLY A 92 -22.52 -3.90 -11.23
N SER A 93 -22.54 -4.95 -12.04
CA SER A 93 -22.59 -6.33 -11.55
C SER A 93 -21.20 -6.95 -11.44
N TYR A 94 -21.04 -7.87 -10.50
CA TYR A 94 -19.83 -8.63 -10.28
C TYR A 94 -20.16 -10.05 -9.80
N THR A 95 -19.19 -10.97 -9.89
CA THR A 95 -19.27 -12.29 -9.26
C THR A 95 -18.52 -12.22 -7.93
N ASP A 96 -19.23 -12.49 -6.85
CA ASP A 96 -18.70 -12.51 -5.48
C ASP A 96 -17.77 -13.71 -5.29
N GLU A 97 -16.54 -13.47 -4.81
CA GLU A 97 -15.48 -14.49 -4.74
C GLU A 97 -15.80 -15.61 -3.73
N ALA A 98 -16.42 -15.26 -2.60
CA ALA A 98 -16.71 -16.23 -1.54
C ALA A 98 -17.85 -17.18 -1.92
N THR A 99 -18.87 -16.67 -2.61
CA THR A 99 -20.10 -17.42 -2.90
C THR A 99 -20.25 -17.86 -4.35
N ASN A 100 -19.46 -17.29 -5.27
CA ASN A 100 -19.58 -17.45 -6.73
C ASN A 100 -20.96 -17.04 -7.28
N GLN A 101 -21.69 -16.20 -6.55
CA GLN A 101 -22.98 -15.65 -6.96
C GLN A 101 -22.82 -14.25 -7.54
N THR A 102 -23.69 -13.88 -8.48
CA THR A 102 -23.71 -12.52 -9.04
C THR A 102 -24.36 -11.55 -8.07
N ALA A 103 -23.67 -10.45 -7.78
CA ALA A 103 -24.22 -9.30 -7.07
C ALA A 103 -24.25 -8.06 -7.97
N THR A 104 -24.91 -7.01 -7.48
CA THR A 104 -24.92 -5.69 -8.12
C THR A 104 -24.63 -4.60 -7.11
N ILE A 105 -23.65 -3.76 -7.42
CA ILE A 105 -23.41 -2.49 -6.74
C ILE A 105 -24.38 -1.48 -7.36
N PRO A 106 -25.35 -0.93 -6.60
CA PRO A 106 -26.33 -0.01 -7.14
C PRO A 106 -25.72 1.38 -7.39
N SER A 107 -26.25 2.11 -8.36
CA SER A 107 -25.82 3.49 -8.65
C SER A 107 -26.09 4.49 -7.52
N THR A 108 -26.98 4.14 -6.58
CA THR A 108 -27.28 4.93 -5.38
C THR A 108 -26.26 4.72 -4.24
N ALA A 109 -25.41 3.70 -4.35
CA ALA A 109 -24.33 3.42 -3.40
C ALA A 109 -23.12 2.82 -4.15
N PRO A 110 -22.47 3.61 -5.03
CA PRO A 110 -21.31 3.14 -5.79
C PRO A 110 -20.11 2.89 -4.88
N LEU A 111 -19.19 2.04 -5.34
CA LEU A 111 -17.85 1.98 -4.74
C LEU A 111 -17.08 3.24 -5.13
N ARG A 112 -16.35 3.82 -4.19
CA ARG A 112 -15.52 4.99 -4.42
C ARG A 112 -14.05 4.69 -4.25
N ALA A 113 -13.22 5.44 -4.99
CA ALA A 113 -11.80 5.60 -4.71
C ALA A 113 -11.48 7.09 -4.70
N MET A 114 -10.69 7.54 -3.73
CA MET A 114 -10.19 8.91 -3.68
C MET A 114 -8.68 8.93 -3.87
N ALA A 115 -8.19 9.76 -4.79
CA ALA A 115 -6.76 9.91 -5.04
C ALA A 115 -6.45 11.36 -5.45
N VAL A 116 -5.17 11.70 -5.47
CA VAL A 116 -4.69 12.99 -5.99
C VAL A 116 -4.06 12.77 -7.36
N THR A 117 -4.64 13.37 -8.39
CA THR A 117 -4.13 13.25 -9.75
C THR A 117 -3.11 14.35 -10.07
N THR A 118 -2.12 13.98 -10.86
CA THR A 118 -1.16 14.90 -11.48
C THR A 118 -1.31 14.82 -13.00
N SER A 119 -0.52 15.60 -13.75
CA SER A 119 -0.49 15.47 -15.21
C SER A 119 0.02 14.09 -15.64
N GLY A 120 -0.58 13.48 -16.67
CA GLY A 120 -0.22 12.16 -17.16
C GLY A 120 -1.24 11.08 -16.77
N THR A 121 -0.80 9.82 -16.81
CA THR A 121 -1.64 8.67 -16.43
C THR A 121 -1.50 8.38 -14.96
N VAL A 122 -2.63 8.22 -14.26
CA VAL A 122 -2.70 7.85 -12.85
C VAL A 122 -3.56 6.59 -12.71
N ASP A 123 -2.97 5.54 -12.16
CA ASP A 123 -3.68 4.30 -11.86
C ASP A 123 -4.44 4.41 -10.53
N ILE A 124 -5.74 4.10 -10.56
CA ILE A 124 -6.67 4.14 -9.43
C ILE A 124 -7.54 2.87 -9.47
N ALA A 125 -7.25 1.90 -8.63
CA ALA A 125 -8.15 0.78 -8.38
C ALA A 125 -9.43 1.29 -7.69
N VAL A 126 -10.59 0.73 -8.03
CA VAL A 126 -11.86 1.02 -7.34
C VAL A 126 -12.38 -0.27 -6.72
N THR A 127 -12.25 -0.40 -5.41
CA THR A 127 -12.48 -1.64 -4.67
C THR A 127 -13.15 -1.38 -3.31
N PRO A 128 -13.62 -2.44 -2.63
CA PRO A 128 -13.99 -2.37 -1.21
C PRO A 128 -12.96 -1.66 -0.31
N LEU A 129 -11.65 -1.86 -0.52
CA LEU A 129 -10.62 -1.18 0.28
C LEU A 129 -10.54 0.31 -0.03
N THR A 130 -10.60 0.71 -1.31
CA THR A 130 -10.58 2.14 -1.64
C THR A 130 -11.86 2.85 -1.20
N GLU A 131 -12.98 2.11 -1.10
CA GLU A 131 -14.23 2.62 -0.53
C GLU A 131 -14.12 2.82 0.99
N LEU A 132 -13.48 1.90 1.71
CA LEU A 132 -13.15 2.10 3.13
C LEU A 132 -12.24 3.32 3.31
N ALA A 133 -11.23 3.49 2.47
CA ALA A 133 -10.34 4.65 2.51
C ALA A 133 -11.08 5.95 2.17
N ALA A 134 -12.00 5.93 1.20
CA ALA A 134 -12.84 7.08 0.88
C ALA A 134 -13.72 7.50 2.08
N ARG A 135 -14.32 6.53 2.79
CA ARG A 135 -15.07 6.79 4.03
C ARG A 135 -14.17 7.36 5.13
N GLN A 136 -12.98 6.78 5.31
CA GLN A 136 -12.01 7.25 6.29
C GLN A 136 -11.53 8.67 5.99
N ALA A 137 -11.34 9.03 4.72
CA ALA A 137 -10.98 10.41 4.33
C ALA A 137 -12.07 11.42 4.72
N VAL A 138 -13.36 11.03 4.63
CA VAL A 138 -14.49 11.83 5.11
C VAL A 138 -14.51 11.90 6.64
N THR A 139 -14.23 10.81 7.35
CA THR A 139 -14.12 10.84 8.82
C THR A 139 -12.98 11.78 9.26
N LEU A 140 -11.81 11.69 8.62
CA LEU A 140 -10.65 12.54 8.90
C LEU A 140 -10.87 14.02 8.57
N SER A 141 -11.79 14.36 7.67
CA SER A 141 -12.16 15.76 7.41
C SER A 141 -13.11 16.35 8.46
N GLY A 142 -13.55 15.55 9.43
CA GLY A 142 -14.55 15.94 10.44
C GLY A 142 -15.96 15.47 10.12
N GLY A 143 -16.10 14.49 9.22
CA GLY A 143 -17.36 13.81 8.90
C GLY A 143 -18.09 14.37 7.67
N PRO A 144 -19.28 13.82 7.38
CA PRO A 144 -20.13 14.33 6.30
C PRO A 144 -20.39 15.83 6.46
N GLY A 145 -20.22 16.56 5.37
CA GLY A 145 -20.41 18.01 5.25
C GLY A 145 -19.09 18.78 5.17
N LYS A 146 -17.96 18.12 5.46
CA LYS A 146 -16.64 18.78 5.53
C LYS A 146 -15.81 18.57 4.27
N LYS A 147 -15.00 19.58 3.93
CA LYS A 147 -14.08 19.54 2.78
C LYS A 147 -13.01 18.48 2.99
N VAL A 148 -12.95 17.49 2.10
CA VAL A 148 -11.89 16.49 2.07
C VAL A 148 -10.67 17.07 1.36
N THR A 149 -9.51 17.06 2.03
CA THR A 149 -8.25 17.59 1.48
C THR A 149 -7.37 16.46 0.90
N ALA A 150 -6.36 16.84 0.11
CA ALA A 150 -5.33 15.91 -0.36
C ALA A 150 -4.62 15.18 0.80
N ALA A 151 -4.40 15.87 1.93
CA ALA A 151 -3.82 15.27 3.13
C ALA A 151 -4.75 14.22 3.74
N ASN A 152 -6.06 14.49 3.86
CA ASN A 152 -7.03 13.51 4.35
C ASN A 152 -7.04 12.25 3.47
N ILE A 153 -7.01 12.42 2.14
CA ILE A 153 -6.98 11.31 1.17
C ILE A 153 -5.70 10.49 1.34
N GLY A 154 -4.53 11.15 1.37
CA GLY A 154 -3.24 10.47 1.55
C GLY A 154 -3.18 9.69 2.85
N THR A 155 -3.60 10.30 3.97
CA THR A 155 -3.63 9.62 5.28
C THR A 155 -4.60 8.45 5.29
N ALA A 156 -5.81 8.60 4.76
CA ALA A 156 -6.80 7.52 4.74
C ALA A 156 -6.35 6.33 3.88
N ASN A 157 -5.79 6.60 2.70
CA ASN A 157 -5.26 5.56 1.82
C ASN A 157 -4.11 4.81 2.51
N ALA A 158 -3.19 5.53 3.17
CA ALA A 158 -2.09 4.92 3.91
C ALA A 158 -2.58 4.09 5.10
N GLN A 159 -3.56 4.59 5.88
CA GLN A 159 -4.14 3.86 7.01
C GLN A 159 -4.78 2.54 6.56
N VAL A 160 -5.60 2.57 5.51
CA VAL A 160 -6.26 1.35 5.01
C VAL A 160 -5.24 0.40 4.36
N SER A 161 -4.27 0.91 3.59
CA SER A 161 -3.17 0.10 3.08
C SER A 161 -2.43 -0.64 4.19
N ASP A 162 -2.09 0.06 5.27
CA ASP A 162 -1.36 -0.50 6.41
C ASP A 162 -2.17 -1.56 7.17
N LEU A 163 -3.43 -1.23 7.49
CA LEU A 163 -4.32 -2.12 8.23
C LEU A 163 -4.61 -3.42 7.47
N PHE A 164 -4.70 -3.37 6.14
CA PHE A 164 -5.01 -4.54 5.32
C PHE A 164 -3.77 -5.19 4.70
N LYS A 165 -2.57 -4.70 5.04
CA LYS A 165 -1.29 -5.26 4.56
C LYS A 165 -1.20 -5.31 3.04
N VAL A 166 -1.80 -4.30 2.39
CA VAL A 166 -1.73 -4.04 0.95
C VAL A 166 -0.93 -2.76 0.74
N LYS A 167 0.27 -2.91 0.20
CA LYS A 167 1.27 -1.83 0.05
C LYS A 167 0.70 -0.51 -0.48
N ASP A 168 -0.10 -0.57 -1.54
CA ASP A 168 -0.77 0.59 -2.13
C ASP A 168 -2.13 0.18 -2.72
N ILE A 169 -3.22 0.51 -2.03
CA ILE A 169 -4.58 0.18 -2.46
C ILE A 169 -5.07 1.01 -3.66
N ILE A 170 -4.38 2.09 -4.02
CA ILE A 170 -4.75 2.97 -5.14
C ILE A 170 -4.04 2.51 -6.42
N ALA A 171 -2.72 2.42 -6.42
CA ALA A 171 -1.96 2.12 -7.64
C ALA A 171 -1.90 0.62 -7.96
N THR A 172 -1.93 -0.25 -6.95
CA THR A 172 -1.90 -1.71 -7.16
C THR A 172 -3.23 -2.16 -7.76
N GLN A 173 -3.19 -2.82 -8.91
CA GLN A 173 -4.40 -3.31 -9.56
C GLN A 173 -4.71 -4.74 -9.10
N PRO A 174 -5.88 -5.01 -8.50
CA PRO A 174 -6.27 -6.37 -8.12
C PRO A 174 -6.40 -7.26 -9.36
N LEU A 175 -6.16 -8.55 -9.16
CA LEU A 175 -6.33 -9.63 -10.13
C LEU A 175 -7.73 -10.23 -10.05
N ASP A 176 -8.13 -10.96 -11.10
CA ASP A 176 -9.36 -11.77 -11.10
C ASP A 176 -9.17 -13.04 -10.26
N ALA A 177 -9.92 -13.16 -9.16
CA ALA A 177 -9.89 -14.33 -8.28
C ALA A 177 -10.60 -15.56 -8.85
N GLY A 178 -11.27 -15.43 -10.00
CA GLY A 178 -11.94 -16.53 -10.70
C GLY A 178 -10.97 -17.53 -11.36
N ALA A 179 -9.66 -17.29 -11.28
CA ALA A 179 -8.61 -18.15 -11.82
C ALA A 179 -7.34 -18.10 -10.94
N PRO A 180 -6.37 -19.01 -11.16
CA PRO A 180 -5.10 -18.96 -10.45
C PRO A 180 -4.41 -17.61 -10.63
N LEU A 181 -3.95 -17.00 -9.53
CA LEU A 181 -3.42 -15.64 -9.55
C LEU A 181 -2.04 -15.58 -10.20
N ALA A 182 -1.94 -14.91 -11.34
CA ALA A 182 -0.71 -14.61 -12.04
C ALA A 182 -0.40 -13.11 -11.97
N GLY A 183 0.45 -12.72 -11.03
CA GLY A 183 0.84 -11.32 -10.80
C GLY A 183 1.89 -11.17 -9.71
N THR A 184 2.20 -9.93 -9.36
CA THR A 184 3.12 -9.60 -8.26
C THR A 184 2.55 -10.02 -6.90
N ALA A 185 3.41 -10.11 -5.87
CA ALA A 185 2.97 -10.42 -4.51
C ALA A 185 1.93 -9.40 -4.01
N ASP A 186 2.18 -8.10 -4.21
CA ASP A 186 1.26 -7.02 -3.81
C ASP A 186 -0.14 -7.19 -4.44
N GLN A 187 -0.21 -7.58 -5.72
CA GLN A 187 -1.48 -7.81 -6.40
C GLN A 187 -2.22 -9.04 -5.87
N LYS A 188 -1.50 -10.10 -5.51
CA LYS A 188 -2.07 -11.30 -4.89
C LYS A 188 -2.63 -10.99 -3.51
N ASN A 189 -1.85 -10.28 -2.68
CA ASN A 189 -2.27 -9.85 -1.34
C ASN A 189 -3.54 -9.01 -1.44
N TYR A 190 -3.58 -8.05 -2.37
CA TYR A 190 -4.77 -7.24 -2.60
C TYR A 190 -5.99 -8.10 -2.96
N THR A 191 -5.87 -8.99 -3.95
CA THR A 191 -7.00 -9.86 -4.34
C THR A 191 -7.48 -10.76 -3.20
N LEU A 192 -6.56 -11.34 -2.42
CA LEU A 192 -6.93 -12.18 -1.27
C LEU A 192 -7.69 -11.40 -0.19
N VAL A 193 -7.28 -10.17 0.09
CA VAL A 193 -7.98 -9.31 1.05
C VAL A 193 -9.39 -8.94 0.56
N LEU A 194 -9.55 -8.68 -0.74
CA LEU A 194 -10.88 -8.42 -1.32
C LEU A 194 -11.79 -9.65 -1.19
N ALA A 195 -11.25 -10.84 -1.45
CA ALA A 195 -11.97 -12.09 -1.26
C ALA A 195 -12.31 -12.36 0.22
N ALA A 196 -11.41 -12.02 1.15
CA ALA A 196 -11.69 -12.09 2.59
C ALA A 196 -12.85 -11.15 2.98
N LEU A 197 -12.91 -9.92 2.46
CA LEU A 197 -14.04 -9.02 2.70
C LEU A 197 -15.37 -9.54 2.13
N SER A 198 -15.34 -10.20 0.96
CA SER A 198 -16.48 -10.94 0.44
C SER A 198 -16.90 -12.05 1.42
N GLN A 199 -15.93 -12.79 1.96
CA GLN A 199 -16.14 -13.88 2.92
C GLN A 199 -16.67 -13.42 4.29
N VAL A 200 -16.34 -12.20 4.76
CA VAL A 200 -16.91 -11.62 5.99
C VAL A 200 -18.44 -11.51 5.88
N GLY A 201 -18.94 -11.07 4.73
CA GLY A 201 -20.39 -11.02 4.48
C GLY A 201 -20.98 -12.39 4.18
N ASN A 202 -20.20 -13.24 3.50
CA ASN A 202 -20.57 -14.54 2.94
C ASN A 202 -21.94 -14.52 2.22
N ASP A 203 -22.26 -13.37 1.64
CA ASP A 203 -23.53 -13.06 1.01
C ASP A 203 -23.30 -11.85 0.09
N PRO A 204 -23.49 -12.01 -1.23
CA PRO A 204 -23.23 -10.96 -2.21
C PRO A 204 -24.06 -9.69 -1.98
N THR A 205 -25.19 -9.78 -1.25
CA THR A 205 -26.06 -8.63 -0.95
C THR A 205 -25.59 -7.82 0.26
N LYS A 206 -24.64 -8.34 1.05
CA LYS A 206 -24.20 -7.73 2.31
C LYS A 206 -22.96 -6.86 2.20
N LEU A 207 -22.39 -6.65 1.01
CA LEU A 207 -21.18 -5.85 0.82
C LEU A 207 -21.27 -4.48 1.52
N ALA A 208 -22.38 -3.76 1.36
CA ALA A 208 -22.56 -2.45 1.99
C ALA A 208 -22.57 -2.54 3.53
N THR A 209 -23.21 -3.56 4.09
CA THR A 209 -23.24 -3.82 5.54
C THR A 209 -21.85 -4.19 6.06
N THR A 210 -21.12 -5.06 5.36
CA THR A 210 -19.73 -5.42 5.68
C THR A 210 -18.85 -4.18 5.71
N LEU A 211 -18.92 -3.32 4.69
CA LEU A 211 -18.16 -2.07 4.64
C LEU A 211 -18.56 -1.09 5.75
N ASN A 212 -19.82 -1.06 6.18
CA ASN A 212 -20.26 -0.25 7.33
C ASN A 212 -19.64 -0.76 8.63
N THR A 213 -19.68 -2.07 8.88
CA THR A 213 -19.08 -2.69 10.07
C THR A 213 -17.58 -2.45 10.13
N VAL A 214 -16.88 -2.69 9.02
CA VAL A 214 -15.42 -2.52 8.96
C VAL A 214 -15.04 -1.05 9.13
N ALA A 215 -15.71 -0.12 8.45
CA ALA A 215 -15.45 1.30 8.60
C ALA A 215 -15.69 1.79 10.04
N ALA A 216 -16.74 1.30 10.72
CA ALA A 216 -17.02 1.64 12.11
C ALA A 216 -15.96 1.10 13.08
N GLY A 217 -15.24 0.03 12.70
CA GLY A 217 -14.14 -0.54 13.47
C GLY A 217 -12.81 0.20 13.32
N ILE A 218 -12.69 1.18 12.42
CA ILE A 218 -11.45 1.93 12.18
C ILE A 218 -11.60 3.33 12.77
N ASN A 219 -10.73 3.70 13.71
CA ASN A 219 -10.76 5.04 14.30
C ASN A 219 -9.94 6.06 13.48
N THR A 220 -9.98 7.34 13.86
CA THR A 220 -9.25 8.42 13.18
C THR A 220 -7.72 8.31 13.29
N SER A 221 -7.22 7.56 14.26
CA SER A 221 -5.79 7.27 14.41
C SER A 221 -5.32 6.11 13.52
N GLY A 222 -6.23 5.48 12.77
CA GLY A 222 -5.92 4.33 11.91
C GLY A 222 -5.75 3.03 12.69
N VAL A 223 -6.35 2.92 13.88
CA VAL A 223 -6.38 1.67 14.64
C VAL A 223 -7.71 0.97 14.37
N MET A 224 -7.64 -0.30 13.96
CA MET A 224 -8.79 -1.19 13.78
C MET A 224 -9.12 -1.88 15.11
N THR A 225 -10.40 -2.08 15.43
CA THR A 225 -10.79 -2.86 16.61
C THR A 225 -10.43 -4.34 16.45
N ASP A 226 -10.14 -4.98 17.58
CA ASP A 226 -9.84 -6.42 17.64
C ASP A 226 -10.93 -7.28 17.00
N ALA A 227 -12.20 -7.02 17.34
CA ALA A 227 -13.33 -7.76 16.77
C ALA A 227 -13.42 -7.68 15.23
N VAL A 228 -13.10 -6.53 14.64
CA VAL A 228 -13.12 -6.38 13.17
C VAL A 228 -11.89 -7.05 12.55
N ALA A 229 -10.72 -6.91 13.15
CA ALA A 229 -9.51 -7.57 12.69
C ALA A 229 -9.68 -9.10 12.70
N THR A 230 -10.12 -9.68 13.82
CA THR A 230 -10.44 -11.12 13.94
C THR A 230 -11.45 -11.54 12.88
N SER A 231 -12.53 -10.79 12.69
CA SER A 231 -13.53 -11.14 11.68
C SER A 231 -12.96 -11.21 10.26
N ILE A 232 -11.98 -10.37 9.92
CA ILE A 232 -11.34 -10.38 8.59
C ILE A 232 -10.33 -11.52 8.49
N THR A 233 -9.53 -11.77 9.53
CA THR A 233 -8.55 -12.87 9.56
C THR A 233 -9.27 -14.23 9.49
N ASP A 234 -10.33 -14.43 10.28
CA ASP A 234 -11.16 -15.64 10.21
C ASP A 234 -11.78 -15.83 8.82
N ALA A 235 -12.21 -14.73 8.19
CA ALA A 235 -12.75 -14.76 6.83
C ALA A 235 -11.67 -15.07 5.78
N LEU A 236 -10.44 -14.61 5.96
CA LEU A 236 -9.32 -14.97 5.08
C LEU A 236 -9.01 -16.47 5.19
N ASP A 237 -8.91 -17.00 6.41
CA ASP A 237 -8.68 -18.44 6.66
C ASP A 237 -9.81 -19.31 6.10
N ALA A 238 -11.06 -18.87 6.28
CA ALA A 238 -12.22 -19.52 5.67
C ALA A 238 -12.17 -19.47 4.14
N PHE A 239 -11.77 -18.33 3.54
CA PHE A 239 -11.70 -18.19 2.09
C PHE A 239 -10.62 -19.09 1.49
N VAL A 240 -9.41 -19.17 2.06
CA VAL A 240 -8.34 -19.98 1.46
C VAL A 240 -8.64 -21.49 1.47
N THR A 241 -9.59 -21.92 2.29
CA THR A 241 -10.11 -23.31 2.33
C THR A 241 -11.46 -23.49 1.61
N ASN A 242 -12.07 -22.40 1.14
CA ASN A 242 -13.37 -22.40 0.45
C ASN A 242 -13.27 -23.12 -0.92
N THR A 243 -14.28 -23.89 -1.30
CA THR A 243 -14.36 -24.58 -2.59
C THR A 243 -14.46 -23.61 -3.80
N ASN A 244 -14.92 -22.39 -3.56
CA ASN A 244 -14.99 -21.31 -4.53
C ASN A 244 -13.64 -20.59 -4.72
N ASN A 245 -12.66 -20.79 -3.84
CA ASN A 245 -11.33 -20.22 -4.02
C ASN A 245 -10.64 -20.83 -5.26
N LYS A 246 -10.50 -20.02 -6.32
CA LYS A 246 -9.78 -20.40 -7.56
C LYS A 246 -8.40 -19.77 -7.67
N THR A 247 -7.95 -19.03 -6.66
CA THR A 247 -6.70 -18.26 -6.69
C THR A 247 -5.45 -19.13 -6.76
N GLY A 248 -5.55 -20.40 -6.38
CA GLY A 248 -4.42 -21.32 -6.22
C GLY A 248 -3.62 -21.10 -4.92
N ILE A 249 -4.02 -20.11 -4.10
CA ILE A 249 -3.46 -19.89 -2.76
C ILE A 249 -4.23 -20.73 -1.74
N THR A 250 -3.48 -21.38 -0.86
CA THR A 250 -3.94 -22.25 0.23
C THR A 250 -3.46 -21.69 1.57
N ALA A 251 -3.94 -22.24 2.68
CA ALA A 251 -3.44 -21.87 4.02
C ALA A 251 -1.91 -21.98 4.17
N THR A 252 -1.27 -22.94 3.47
CA THR A 252 0.19 -23.13 3.52
C THR A 252 0.99 -22.23 2.58
N THR A 253 0.33 -21.61 1.61
CA THR A 253 0.95 -20.72 0.61
C THR A 253 0.47 -19.28 0.74
N MET A 254 -0.33 -19.00 1.78
CA MET A 254 -0.79 -17.67 2.12
C MET A 254 0.41 -16.78 2.48
N PRO A 255 0.47 -15.56 1.92
CA PRO A 255 1.49 -14.58 2.26
C PRO A 255 1.49 -14.26 3.77
N GLY A 256 2.66 -14.31 4.41
CA GLY A 256 2.80 -14.14 5.85
C GLY A 256 2.36 -12.76 6.34
N GLU A 257 2.51 -11.72 5.50
CA GLU A 257 2.12 -10.36 5.83
C GLU A 257 0.61 -10.24 6.11
N LEU A 258 -0.22 -11.13 5.53
CA LEU A 258 -1.67 -11.12 5.75
C LEU A 258 -2.10 -11.69 7.12
N ALA A 259 -1.19 -12.33 7.86
CA ALA A 259 -1.48 -12.79 9.22
C ALA A 259 -1.68 -11.61 10.21
N ASP A 260 -1.11 -10.45 9.89
CA ASP A 260 -1.15 -9.24 10.72
C ASP A 260 -2.23 -8.24 10.28
N ILE A 261 -3.29 -8.69 9.57
CA ILE A 261 -4.42 -7.81 9.23
C ILE A 261 -5.02 -7.17 10.50
N GLY A 262 -5.28 -5.88 10.41
CA GLY A 262 -5.79 -5.03 11.50
C GLY A 262 -4.69 -4.48 12.41
N ALA A 263 -3.48 -5.03 12.38
CA ALA A 263 -2.35 -4.49 13.15
C ALA A 263 -1.85 -3.19 12.52
N THR A 264 -1.47 -2.22 13.35
CA THR A 264 -0.90 -0.94 12.89
C THR A 264 0.62 -1.01 12.88
N THR A 265 1.26 -0.60 11.78
CA THR A 265 2.72 -0.60 11.70
C THR A 265 3.33 0.63 12.37
N VAL A 266 4.34 0.39 13.20
CA VAL A 266 5.20 1.43 13.77
C VAL A 266 6.61 1.25 13.24
N THR A 267 7.11 2.27 12.57
CA THR A 267 8.51 2.31 12.13
C THR A 267 9.31 3.17 13.09
N LEU A 268 10.32 2.58 13.73
CA LEU A 268 11.31 3.32 14.50
C LEU A 268 12.59 3.44 13.69
N THR A 269 13.19 4.62 13.71
CA THR A 269 14.51 4.88 13.15
C THR A 269 15.54 4.79 14.26
N MET A 270 16.59 4.00 14.03
CA MET A 270 17.75 3.90 14.88
C MET A 270 18.73 4.99 14.47
N ALA A 271 19.00 5.92 15.37
CA ALA A 271 19.90 7.04 15.14
C ALA A 271 21.15 6.92 16.01
N LEU A 272 22.31 6.94 15.36
CA LEU A 272 23.63 6.87 15.96
C LEU A 272 24.23 8.26 16.16
N THR A 273 24.88 8.49 17.29
CA THR A 273 25.72 9.67 17.55
C THR A 273 27.13 9.23 17.88
N GLY A 274 28.11 10.11 17.68
CA GLY A 274 29.53 9.80 17.84
C GLY A 274 30.20 9.30 16.56
N THR A 275 31.45 8.84 16.67
CA THR A 275 32.29 8.40 15.54
C THR A 275 33.02 7.10 15.86
N GLY A 276 33.49 6.39 14.84
CA GLY A 276 34.34 5.19 15.03
C GLY A 276 33.57 3.88 15.24
N VAL A 277 32.24 3.93 15.32
CA VAL A 277 31.39 2.74 15.44
C VAL A 277 31.33 2.00 14.11
N LYS A 278 31.50 0.68 14.14
CA LYS A 278 31.38 -0.24 13.01
C LYS A 278 30.35 -1.33 13.21
N SER A 279 30.05 -1.63 14.45
CA SER A 279 29.07 -2.63 14.84
C SER A 279 28.18 -2.06 15.91
N VAL A 280 26.88 -2.27 15.76
CA VAL A 280 25.85 -1.93 16.72
C VAL A 280 25.13 -3.21 17.08
N GLN A 281 25.11 -3.56 18.36
CA GLN A 281 24.24 -4.58 18.89
C GLN A 281 23.38 -3.94 19.96
N THR A 282 22.07 -4.17 19.94
CA THR A 282 21.17 -3.73 21.00
C THR A 282 19.97 -4.64 21.09
N ASP A 283 19.43 -4.79 22.30
CA ASP A 283 18.12 -5.39 22.51
C ASP A 283 17.11 -4.24 22.58
N ILE A 284 16.02 -4.31 21.82
CA ILE A 284 14.90 -3.37 21.87
C ILE A 284 13.79 -4.04 22.67
N THR A 285 13.46 -3.50 23.83
CA THR A 285 12.31 -3.94 24.63
C THR A 285 11.02 -3.42 24.02
N LEU A 286 10.08 -4.33 23.76
CA LEU A 286 8.80 -4.05 23.14
C LEU A 286 7.74 -3.71 24.21
N PRO A 287 6.90 -2.69 24.00
CA PRO A 287 5.69 -2.51 24.79
C PRO A 287 4.75 -3.72 24.69
N ALA A 288 3.82 -3.84 25.64
CA ALA A 288 2.77 -4.86 25.57
C ALA A 288 1.98 -4.74 24.25
N ASN A 289 1.61 -5.88 23.68
CA ASN A 289 0.86 -5.99 22.41
C ASN A 289 1.58 -5.39 21.19
N VAL A 290 2.90 -5.31 21.25
CA VAL A 290 3.75 -4.98 20.10
C VAL A 290 4.59 -6.18 19.74
N SER A 291 4.56 -6.56 18.47
CA SER A 291 5.36 -7.64 17.91
C SER A 291 6.23 -7.11 16.77
N VAL A 292 7.04 -8.00 16.19
CA VAL A 292 7.68 -7.77 14.90
C VAL A 292 7.06 -8.71 13.89
N GLU A 293 6.87 -8.21 12.67
CA GLU A 293 6.30 -8.98 11.56
C GLU A 293 7.20 -10.19 11.24
N THR A 294 6.59 -11.36 11.16
CA THR A 294 7.26 -12.60 10.80
C THR A 294 6.66 -13.21 9.54
N ASP A 295 7.48 -13.90 8.75
CA ASP A 295 7.00 -14.73 7.66
C ASP A 295 6.36 -16.03 8.18
N ASN A 296 5.88 -16.86 7.25
CA ASN A 296 5.26 -18.15 7.55
C ASN A 296 6.21 -19.19 8.16
N THR A 297 7.51 -18.91 8.25
CA THR A 297 8.51 -19.76 8.92
C THR A 297 8.82 -19.29 10.34
N GLY A 298 8.27 -18.14 10.75
CA GLY A 298 8.58 -17.47 12.01
C GLY A 298 9.88 -16.65 11.97
N ALA A 299 10.53 -16.54 10.80
CA ALA A 299 11.61 -15.60 10.58
C ALA A 299 11.06 -14.19 10.38
N PHE A 300 11.90 -13.15 10.48
CA PHE A 300 11.41 -11.80 10.19
C PHE A 300 10.98 -11.63 8.73
N ALA A 301 9.85 -10.96 8.55
CA ALA A 301 9.38 -10.60 7.23
C ALA A 301 10.35 -9.63 6.52
N SER A 302 10.31 -9.63 5.20
CA SER A 302 11.13 -8.74 4.38
C SER A 302 10.82 -7.28 4.66
N GLY A 303 11.85 -6.46 4.84
CA GLY A 303 11.70 -5.02 5.06
C GLY A 303 11.29 -4.61 6.49
N VAL A 304 11.14 -5.57 7.42
CA VAL A 304 11.08 -5.29 8.86
C VAL A 304 12.26 -4.44 9.29
N LEU A 305 13.46 -4.83 8.86
CA LEU A 305 14.66 -4.05 9.03
C LEU A 305 15.08 -3.45 7.68
N THR A 306 15.19 -2.13 7.63
CA THR A 306 15.73 -1.43 6.45
C THR A 306 17.01 -0.71 6.84
N ASN A 307 18.08 -1.02 6.11
CA ASN A 307 19.35 -0.33 6.26
C ASN A 307 19.27 1.06 5.62
N LEU A 308 19.69 2.10 6.35
CA LEU A 308 19.73 3.48 5.85
C LEU A 308 21.14 3.95 5.49
N ILE A 309 22.18 3.21 5.91
CA ILE A 309 23.56 3.50 5.53
C ILE A 309 23.95 2.74 4.26
N GLY A 310 24.60 3.42 3.32
CA GLY A 310 25.10 2.77 2.10
C GLY A 310 26.10 1.66 2.42
N GLY A 311 25.80 0.41 2.03
CA GLY A 311 26.68 -0.75 2.19
C GLY A 311 25.92 -2.08 2.14
N THR A 312 26.46 -3.09 1.46
CA THR A 312 25.78 -4.36 1.14
C THR A 312 25.80 -5.43 2.24
N ASN A 313 26.44 -5.17 3.38
CA ASN A 313 26.76 -6.22 4.37
C ASN A 313 26.20 -5.93 5.77
N VAL A 314 24.94 -5.52 5.85
CA VAL A 314 24.20 -5.50 7.12
C VAL A 314 23.51 -6.85 7.26
N SER A 315 23.92 -7.63 8.25
CA SER A 315 23.31 -8.93 8.57
C SER A 315 22.66 -8.84 9.94
N LEU A 316 21.37 -9.19 10.01
CA LEU A 316 20.68 -9.45 11.26
C LEU A 316 21.12 -10.84 11.73
N VAL A 317 22.07 -10.87 12.67
CA VAL A 317 22.76 -12.14 13.08
C VAL A 317 21.93 -12.96 14.07
N GLY A 318 20.75 -12.47 14.46
CA GLY A 318 19.80 -13.25 15.25
C GLY A 318 18.79 -12.34 15.93
N SER A 319 17.52 -12.67 15.73
CA SER A 319 16.46 -12.25 16.62
C SER A 319 15.98 -13.45 17.40
N GLU A 320 16.29 -13.46 18.68
CA GLU A 320 15.41 -14.16 19.61
C GLU A 320 14.21 -13.24 19.80
N LEU A 321 13.13 -13.53 19.07
CA LEU A 321 11.81 -13.04 19.42
C LEU A 321 11.46 -13.70 20.74
N THR A 322 11.73 -13.01 21.84
CA THR A 322 10.98 -13.27 23.06
C THR A 322 9.67 -12.50 22.97
N ALA A 323 8.69 -12.82 23.80
CA ALA A 323 7.44 -12.08 23.84
C ALA A 323 7.61 -10.56 24.13
N SER A 324 8.81 -10.11 24.53
CA SER A 324 9.05 -8.73 25.00
C SER A 324 10.31 -8.04 24.47
N SER A 325 11.12 -8.67 23.62
CA SER A 325 12.36 -8.03 23.13
C SER A 325 12.79 -8.52 21.75
N VAL A 326 13.43 -7.62 21.00
CA VAL A 326 14.08 -7.94 19.72
C VAL A 326 15.53 -7.49 19.74
N ARG A 327 16.44 -8.44 19.51
CA ARG A 327 17.86 -8.14 19.31
C ARG A 327 18.11 -7.67 17.89
N VAL A 328 18.77 -6.53 17.74
CA VAL A 328 19.20 -6.00 16.45
C VAL A 328 20.72 -5.89 16.44
N ILE A 329 21.32 -6.47 15.40
CA ILE A 329 22.77 -6.44 15.16
C ILE A 329 23.01 -5.83 13.78
N PHE A 330 23.80 -4.78 13.74
CA PHE A 330 24.34 -4.18 12.52
C PHE A 330 25.85 -4.33 12.54
N ASN A 331 26.41 -4.81 11.44
CA ASN A 331 27.83 -4.78 11.21
C ASN A 331 28.07 -4.11 9.87
N ARG A 332 29.10 -3.28 9.77
CA ARG A 332 29.61 -2.81 8.50
C ARG A 332 30.84 -3.64 8.14
N ALA A 333 30.78 -4.36 7.02
CA ALA A 333 31.87 -5.26 6.64
C ALA A 333 33.12 -4.57 6.11
N ASP A 334 33.02 -3.29 5.69
CA ASP A 334 34.19 -2.56 5.19
C ASP A 334 35.02 -1.90 6.31
N ALA A 335 36.14 -1.28 5.91
CA ALA A 335 37.06 -0.64 6.84
C ALA A 335 36.52 0.66 7.48
N THR A 336 35.37 1.17 7.06
CA THR A 336 34.92 2.53 7.37
C THR A 336 33.91 2.53 8.52
N PRO A 337 33.97 3.50 9.45
CA PRO A 337 32.94 3.68 10.48
C PRO A 337 31.56 4.02 9.91
N MET A 338 30.50 3.65 10.64
CA MET A 338 29.14 4.14 10.41
C MET A 338 29.11 5.67 10.63
N PRO A 339 28.41 6.42 9.77
CA PRO A 339 28.18 7.84 10.01
C PRO A 339 27.26 8.05 11.21
N ALA A 340 27.40 9.19 11.88
CA ALA A 340 26.35 9.68 12.78
C ALA A 340 25.08 10.01 11.96
N GLY A 341 23.92 9.84 12.57
CA GLY A 341 22.61 10.00 11.94
C GLY A 341 21.82 8.70 11.91
N ASP A 342 20.87 8.60 10.98
CA ASP A 342 20.03 7.42 10.87
C ASP A 342 20.80 6.27 10.24
N ILE A 343 20.81 5.14 10.93
CA ILE A 343 21.53 3.96 10.47
C ILE A 343 20.59 2.87 9.97
N ALA A 344 19.36 2.82 10.48
CA ALA A 344 18.37 1.82 10.09
C ALA A 344 16.96 2.19 10.53
N THR A 345 15.96 1.51 9.98
CA THR A 345 14.60 1.48 10.52
C THR A 345 14.20 0.06 10.91
N VAL A 346 13.43 -0.07 11.99
CA VAL A 346 12.79 -1.32 12.42
C VAL A 346 11.28 -1.12 12.41
N LYS A 347 10.54 -2.04 11.78
CA LYS A 347 9.08 -2.07 11.78
C LYS A 347 8.57 -3.00 12.88
N PHE A 348 7.56 -2.53 13.59
CA PHE A 348 6.83 -3.26 14.60
C PHE A 348 5.35 -3.29 14.26
N MET A 349 4.65 -4.33 14.69
CA MET A 349 3.20 -4.45 14.56
C MET A 349 2.56 -4.21 15.92
N VAL A 350 1.66 -3.25 15.98
CA VAL A 350 0.83 -2.98 17.15
C VAL A 350 -0.47 -3.73 16.95
N ALA A 351 -0.83 -4.59 17.90
CA ALA A 351 -2.03 -5.41 17.80
C ALA A 351 -3.30 -4.55 17.59
N PRO A 352 -4.33 -5.11 16.92
CA PRO A 352 -5.64 -4.48 16.82
C PRO A 352 -6.18 -3.97 18.18
N GLY A 353 -6.89 -2.85 18.15
CA GLY A 353 -7.50 -2.22 19.32
C GLY A 353 -6.52 -1.50 20.26
N VAL A 354 -5.22 -1.60 20.01
CA VAL A 354 -4.19 -0.98 20.85
C VAL A 354 -3.76 0.37 20.27
N ALA A 355 -3.69 1.39 21.13
CA ALA A 355 -3.18 2.69 20.73
C ALA A 355 -1.69 2.60 20.35
N VAL A 356 -1.31 3.22 19.24
CA VAL A 356 0.07 3.22 18.74
C VAL A 356 1.03 3.82 19.79
N PRO A 357 2.00 3.05 20.31
CA PRO A 357 2.92 3.56 21.32
C PRO A 357 3.82 4.68 20.79
N ALA A 358 4.19 5.60 21.68
CA ALA A 358 5.23 6.59 21.39
C ALA A 358 6.61 5.91 21.29
N ALA A 359 7.56 6.52 20.57
CA ALA A 359 8.92 5.99 20.46
C ALA A 359 9.60 5.77 21.82
N THR A 360 9.28 6.62 22.82
CA THR A 360 9.82 6.53 24.18
C THR A 360 9.31 5.31 24.96
N ALA A 361 8.27 4.63 24.49
CA ALA A 361 7.82 3.37 25.09
C ALA A 361 8.75 2.20 24.73
N PHE A 362 9.56 2.36 23.67
CA PHE A 362 10.58 1.40 23.29
C PHE A 362 11.90 1.79 23.95
N THR A 363 12.54 0.83 24.61
CA THR A 363 13.81 1.06 25.30
C THR A 363 14.89 0.16 24.73
N THR A 364 16.13 0.64 24.73
CA THR A 364 17.30 -0.14 24.34
C THR A 364 18.01 -0.68 25.57
N ALA A 365 18.32 -1.97 25.57
CA ALA A 365 19.12 -2.64 26.58
C ALA A 365 20.32 -3.34 25.92
N ASN A 366 21.33 -3.69 26.72
CA ASN A 366 22.51 -4.45 26.27
C ASN A 366 23.20 -3.84 25.03
N THR A 367 23.18 -2.51 24.91
CA THR A 367 23.72 -1.82 23.75
C THR A 367 25.25 -1.90 23.74
N MET A 368 25.81 -2.48 22.68
CA MET A 368 27.25 -2.50 22.40
C MET A 368 27.52 -1.79 21.07
N LEU A 369 28.35 -0.74 21.14
CA LEU A 369 28.86 -0.05 19.97
C LEU A 369 30.34 -0.39 19.84
N LYS A 370 30.74 -1.10 18.79
CA LYS A 370 32.13 -1.59 18.63
C LYS A 370 32.81 -0.98 17.42
N ASP A 371 34.12 -0.81 17.49
CA ASP A 371 34.97 -0.31 16.41
C ASP A 371 35.40 -1.43 15.44
N ALA A 372 36.36 -1.12 14.56
CA ALA A 372 36.93 -2.07 13.60
C ALA A 372 37.64 -3.28 14.22
N ASN A 373 38.12 -3.13 15.45
CA ASN A 373 38.87 -4.16 16.18
C ASN A 373 37.98 -4.91 17.18
N GLY A 374 36.68 -4.61 17.22
CA GLY A 374 35.72 -5.16 18.17
C GLY A 374 35.76 -4.52 19.56
N ALA A 375 36.54 -3.45 19.76
CA ALA A 375 36.61 -2.72 21.02
C ALA A 375 35.38 -1.81 21.18
N VAL A 376 34.89 -1.65 22.42
CA VAL A 376 33.74 -0.78 22.70
C VAL A 376 34.11 0.69 22.47
N VAL A 377 33.33 1.38 21.65
CA VAL A 377 33.47 2.81 21.36
C VAL A 377 32.83 3.61 22.48
N THR A 378 33.63 4.45 23.15
CA THR A 378 33.14 5.40 24.16
C THR A 378 32.68 6.70 23.49
N GLY A 379 31.67 7.37 24.07
CA GLY A 379 31.14 8.64 23.56
C GLY A 379 30.19 8.53 22.36
N ALA A 380 29.92 7.33 21.87
CA ALA A 380 28.85 7.07 20.92
C ALA A 380 27.56 6.65 21.64
N ASN A 381 26.40 6.98 21.07
CA ASN A 381 25.10 6.58 21.63
C ASN A 381 24.11 6.22 20.52
N LEU A 382 23.18 5.31 20.84
CA LEU A 382 22.12 4.85 19.97
C LEU A 382 20.77 5.29 20.54
N THR A 383 19.91 5.84 19.70
CA THR A 383 18.57 6.27 20.09
C THR A 383 17.52 5.73 19.13
N LEU A 384 16.30 5.53 19.62
CA LEU A 384 15.13 5.16 18.82
C LEU A 384 14.24 6.38 18.67
N VAL A 385 13.89 6.74 17.43
CA VAL A 385 13.01 7.87 17.13
C VAL A 385 11.94 7.45 16.13
N LYS A 386 10.70 7.93 16.32
CA LYS A 386 9.64 7.81 15.32
C LYS A 386 9.76 9.02 14.40
N ARG A 387 10.12 8.78 13.13
CA ARG A 387 10.27 9.84 12.13
C ARG A 387 9.04 9.95 11.25
#